data_AF-A0A524HFQ5-F1
#
_entry.id   AF-A0A524HFQ5-F1
#
_cell.length_a   1.000
_cell.length_b   1.000
_cell.length_c   1.000
_cell.angle_alpha   90.00
_cell.angle_beta   90.00
_cell.angle_gamma   90.00
#
_symmetry.space_group_name_H-M   'P 1'
#
loop_
_entity.id
_entity.type
_entity.pdbx_description
1 polymer ?
#
loop_
_entity_poly.entity_id
_entity_poly.type
_entity_poly.pdbx_seq_one_letter_code
_entity_poly.pdbx_strand_id
1 'polypeptide(L)'
;MINTAGFYFKQGTKAMSTYDRDDPEIIKKLDEFILDEDFDSFLELFRSLHAADQAKMFNQLKTDQQEDLLQKLNIPEIADIFDELDDKQTLIAARNLPLAFLADIIDDMDPDQAADLLGDLTGQEVRNTIS
;
A
#
# COMPACT_ATOMS: atom_id res chain seq x y z
N MET A 1 14.61 29.74 -21.02
CA MET A 1 13.61 30.54 -20.27
C MET A 1 12.81 29.56 -19.45
N ILE A 2 13.18 29.39 -18.18
CA ILE A 2 12.49 28.52 -17.23
C ILE A 2 11.58 29.46 -16.45
N ASN A 3 10.28 29.35 -16.66
CA ASN A 3 9.31 30.21 -15.97
C ASN A 3 8.95 29.53 -14.65
N THR A 4 9.64 29.95 -13.59
CA THR A 4 9.35 29.61 -12.21
C THR A 4 8.19 30.47 -11.75
N ALA A 5 6.96 29.93 -11.82
CA ALA A 5 5.80 30.53 -11.18
C ALA A 5 5.47 29.74 -9.92
N GLY A 6 6.03 30.21 -8.80
CA GLY A 6 5.68 29.70 -7.48
C GLY A 6 4.25 30.06 -7.10
N PHE A 7 3.57 29.16 -6.39
CA PHE A 7 2.28 29.44 -5.78
C PHE A 7 2.22 28.90 -4.34
N TYR A 8 2.39 29.84 -3.41
CA TYR A 8 1.85 29.98 -2.05
C TYR A 8 1.58 28.72 -1.20
N PHE A 9 2.54 28.39 -0.32
CA PHE A 9 2.22 27.78 0.98
C PHE A 9 1.68 28.86 1.92
N LYS A 10 0.41 28.75 2.31
CA LYS A 10 -0.17 29.55 3.39
C LYS A 10 -0.41 28.66 4.60
N GLN A 11 0.39 28.86 5.64
CA GLN A 11 0.14 28.32 6.97
C GLN A 11 -1.17 28.88 7.54
N GLY A 12 -2.04 28.01 8.06
CA GLY A 12 -3.23 28.40 8.81
C GLY A 12 -4.44 27.50 8.54
N THR A 13 -4.61 26.49 9.40
CA THR A 13 -5.88 25.84 9.81
C THR A 13 -7.08 25.92 8.87
N LYS A 14 -7.57 24.72 8.46
CA LYS A 14 -8.94 24.37 8.00
C LYS A 14 -9.07 24.03 6.51
N ALA A 15 -8.88 22.75 6.18
CA ALA A 15 -9.79 21.90 5.39
C ALA A 15 -9.05 20.61 4.97
N MET A 16 -8.87 19.71 5.92
CA MET A 16 -8.49 18.31 5.66
C MET A 16 -9.76 17.57 5.23
N SER A 17 -10.29 17.93 4.05
CA SER A 17 -11.45 17.31 3.39
C SER A 17 -11.78 18.14 2.15
N THR A 18 -11.28 17.74 0.97
CA THR A 18 -11.96 17.79 -0.36
C THR A 18 -11.02 17.30 -1.47
N TYR A 19 -10.22 16.26 -1.20
CA TYR A 19 -9.62 15.52 -2.28
C TYR A 19 -10.62 14.42 -2.66
N ASP A 20 -11.17 14.52 -3.87
CA ASP A 20 -11.99 13.45 -4.43
C ASP A 20 -11.05 12.25 -4.60
N ARG A 21 -11.34 11.15 -3.90
CA ARG A 21 -10.39 10.04 -3.70
C ARG A 21 -10.09 9.30 -5.01
N ASP A 22 -10.97 9.47 -6.00
CA ASP A 22 -10.84 8.97 -7.36
C ASP A 22 -10.27 10.01 -8.35
N ASP A 23 -9.84 11.20 -7.87
CA ASP A 23 -9.33 12.26 -8.75
C ASP A 23 -8.05 11.78 -9.46
N PRO A 24 -8.06 11.69 -10.81
CA PRO A 24 -6.88 11.33 -11.58
C PRO A 24 -5.67 12.24 -11.31
N GLU A 25 -5.90 13.46 -10.85
CA GLU A 25 -4.84 14.41 -10.49
C GLU A 25 -4.12 14.03 -9.18
N ILE A 26 -4.78 13.32 -8.26
CA ILE A 26 -4.14 12.77 -7.05
C ILE A 26 -3.26 11.58 -7.41
N ILE A 27 -3.79 10.66 -8.21
CA ILE A 27 -3.05 9.46 -8.67
C ILE A 27 -1.78 9.90 -9.40
N LYS A 28 -1.90 10.88 -10.29
CA LYS A 28 -0.75 11.44 -11.00
C LYS A 28 0.27 12.12 -10.07
N LYS A 29 -0.16 12.85 -9.04
CA LYS A 29 0.75 13.47 -8.07
C LYS A 29 1.51 12.43 -7.26
N LEU A 30 0.89 11.31 -6.95
CA LEU A 30 1.55 10.21 -6.25
C LEU A 30 2.64 9.55 -7.11
N ASP A 31 2.39 9.36 -8.41
CA ASP A 31 3.43 8.92 -9.35
C ASP A 31 4.61 9.88 -9.40
N GLU A 32 4.35 11.20 -9.34
CA GLU A 32 5.41 12.23 -9.27
C GLU A 32 6.18 12.17 -7.94
N PHE A 33 5.52 11.93 -6.80
CA PHE A 33 6.20 11.78 -5.49
C PHE A 33 7.07 10.52 -5.40
N ILE A 34 6.66 9.43 -6.04
CA ILE A 34 7.48 8.22 -6.16
C ILE A 34 8.78 8.51 -6.93
N LEU A 35 8.77 9.49 -7.84
CA LEU A 35 9.93 9.92 -8.63
C LEU A 35 10.81 10.98 -7.94
N ASP A 36 10.22 11.84 -7.11
CA ASP A 36 10.91 12.96 -6.43
C ASP A 36 11.49 12.61 -5.04
N GLU A 37 11.36 11.36 -4.59
CA GLU A 37 11.90 10.84 -3.31
C GLU A 37 11.38 11.52 -2.02
N ASP A 38 10.31 12.32 -2.09
CA ASP A 38 9.63 12.87 -0.90
C ASP A 38 8.65 11.85 -0.31
N PHE A 39 9.23 10.86 0.39
CA PHE A 39 8.51 9.71 0.93
C PHE A 39 7.54 10.08 2.08
N ASP A 40 7.81 11.16 2.82
CA ASP A 40 6.94 11.60 3.91
C ASP A 40 5.64 12.20 3.35
N SER A 41 5.75 13.05 2.31
CA SER A 41 4.58 13.59 1.60
C SER A 41 3.78 12.48 0.90
N PHE A 42 4.46 11.48 0.34
CA PHE A 42 3.82 10.29 -0.22
C PHE A 42 2.98 9.55 0.83
N LEU A 43 3.54 9.29 2.02
CA LEU A 43 2.84 8.56 3.08
C LEU A 43 1.61 9.30 3.61
N GLU A 44 1.68 10.63 3.77
CA GLU A 44 0.52 11.42 4.20
C GLU A 44 -0.62 11.31 3.17
N LEU A 45 -0.30 11.42 1.89
CA LEU A 45 -1.29 11.32 0.82
C LEU A 45 -1.82 9.89 0.68
N PHE A 46 -0.95 8.88 0.72
CA PHE A 46 -1.31 7.47 0.69
C PHE A 46 -2.29 7.09 1.81
N ARG A 47 -2.04 7.54 3.04
CA ARG A 47 -2.93 7.33 4.19
C ARG A 47 -4.29 8.03 4.08
N SER A 48 -4.42 9.01 3.18
CA SER A 48 -5.70 9.70 2.95
C SER A 48 -6.64 8.97 1.98
N LEU A 49 -6.11 7.98 1.27
CA LEU A 49 -6.83 7.15 0.30
C LEU A 49 -7.67 6.08 0.99
N HIS A 50 -8.64 5.53 0.25
CA HIS A 50 -9.32 4.29 0.66
C HIS A 50 -8.39 3.08 0.51
N ALA A 51 -8.60 2.05 1.33
CA ALA A 51 -7.83 0.80 1.30
C ALA A 51 -7.77 0.19 -0.11
N ALA A 52 -8.90 0.16 -0.84
CA ALA A 52 -8.94 -0.28 -2.24
C ALA A 52 -7.99 0.51 -3.17
N ASP A 53 -7.83 1.82 -2.96
CA ASP A 53 -6.94 2.65 -3.77
C ASP A 53 -5.48 2.51 -3.32
N GLN A 54 -5.25 2.34 -2.02
CA GLN A 54 -3.95 1.99 -1.47
C GLN A 54 -3.45 0.66 -2.05
N ALA A 55 -4.31 -0.36 -2.15
CA ALA A 55 -4.00 -1.65 -2.76
C ALA A 55 -3.67 -1.53 -4.25
N LYS A 56 -4.45 -0.77 -5.02
CA LYS A 56 -4.15 -0.49 -6.45
C LYS A 56 -2.77 0.15 -6.61
N MET A 57 -2.45 1.12 -5.76
CA MET A 57 -1.16 1.80 -5.78
C MET A 57 -0.01 0.92 -5.33
N PHE A 58 -0.20 0.16 -4.26
CA PHE A 58 0.77 -0.82 -3.78
C PHE A 58 1.16 -1.78 -4.90
N ASN A 59 0.19 -2.25 -5.70
CA ASN A 59 0.42 -3.11 -6.86
C ASN A 59 1.19 -2.45 -8.02
N GLN A 60 1.24 -1.12 -8.08
CA GLN A 60 2.01 -0.39 -9.09
C GLN A 60 3.47 -0.19 -8.69
N LEU A 61 3.79 -0.32 -7.40
CA LEU A 61 5.14 -0.22 -6.87
C LEU A 61 5.99 -1.42 -7.27
N LYS A 62 7.30 -1.21 -7.42
CA LYS A 62 8.27 -2.31 -7.50
C LYS A 62 8.37 -3.02 -6.16
N THR A 63 8.79 -4.29 -6.15
CA THR A 63 8.94 -5.09 -4.93
C THR A 63 9.75 -4.38 -3.84
N ASP A 64 10.87 -3.78 -4.20
CA ASP A 64 11.75 -3.05 -3.29
C ASP A 64 11.01 -1.86 -2.62
N GLN A 65 10.16 -1.17 -3.40
CA GLN A 65 9.35 -0.03 -2.93
C GLN A 65 8.15 -0.50 -2.10
N GLN A 66 7.58 -1.66 -2.41
CA GLN A 66 6.55 -2.30 -1.57
C GLN A 66 7.13 -2.63 -0.20
N GLU A 67 8.32 -3.23 -0.14
CA GLU A 67 9.01 -3.54 1.12
C GLU A 67 9.29 -2.27 1.94
N ASP A 68 9.79 -1.21 1.31
CA ASP A 68 10.04 0.09 1.95
C ASP A 68 8.75 0.72 2.49
N LEU A 69 7.64 0.59 1.75
CA LEU A 69 6.33 1.09 2.17
C LEU A 69 5.81 0.32 3.39
N LEU A 70 5.81 -1.02 3.33
CA LEU A 70 5.32 -1.87 4.42
C LEU A 70 6.09 -1.64 5.73
N GLN A 71 7.39 -1.35 5.68
CA GLN A 71 8.19 -1.03 6.87
C GLN A 71 7.77 0.27 7.57
N LYS A 72 7.00 1.14 6.92
CA LYS A 72 6.58 2.45 7.44
C LYS A 72 5.09 2.51 7.82
N LEU A 73 4.35 1.46 7.47
CA LEU A 73 2.96 1.26 7.86
C LEU A 73 2.90 0.44 9.15
N ASN A 74 1.86 0.68 9.94
CA ASN A 74 1.55 -0.19 11.06
C ASN A 74 0.77 -1.43 10.60
N ILE A 75 0.65 -2.43 11.48
CA ILE A 75 0.02 -3.71 11.14
C ILE A 75 -1.42 -3.55 10.62
N PRO A 76 -2.33 -2.80 11.28
CA PRO A 76 -3.67 -2.57 10.74
C PRO A 76 -3.70 -1.91 9.35
N GLU A 77 -2.81 -0.94 9.09
CA GLU A 77 -2.71 -0.30 7.78
C GLU A 77 -2.29 -1.29 6.69
N ILE A 78 -1.45 -2.27 7.02
CA ILE A 78 -1.02 -3.30 6.08
C ILE A 78 -2.13 -4.34 5.85
N ALA A 79 -2.85 -4.72 6.92
CA ALA A 79 -3.98 -5.62 6.85
C ALA A 79 -5.08 -5.07 5.92
N ASP A 80 -5.49 -3.80 6.11
CA ASP A 80 -6.46 -3.12 5.25
C ASP A 80 -6.04 -3.14 3.77
N ILE A 81 -4.74 -2.99 3.48
CA ILE A 81 -4.22 -3.10 2.10
C ILE A 81 -4.32 -4.54 1.60
N PHE A 82 -3.91 -5.51 2.41
CA PHE A 82 -3.90 -6.93 2.05
C PHE A 82 -5.30 -7.47 1.78
N ASP A 83 -6.30 -6.99 2.51
CA ASP A 83 -7.71 -7.37 2.34
C ASP A 83 -8.31 -6.88 1.02
N GLU A 84 -7.72 -5.85 0.41
CA GLU A 84 -8.19 -5.25 -0.84
C GLU A 84 -7.32 -5.65 -2.07
N LEU A 85 -6.18 -6.30 -1.82
CA LEU A 85 -5.32 -6.83 -2.88
C LEU A 85 -5.93 -8.11 -3.48
N ASP A 86 -5.63 -8.38 -4.75
CA ASP A 86 -5.98 -9.67 -5.33
C ASP A 86 -5.15 -10.81 -4.70
N ASP A 87 -5.74 -11.99 -4.54
CA ASP A 87 -5.16 -13.13 -3.82
C ASP A 87 -3.72 -13.45 -4.26
N LYS A 88 -3.47 -13.33 -5.58
CA LYS A 88 -2.17 -13.64 -6.16
C LYS A 88 -1.12 -12.61 -5.73
N GLN A 89 -1.46 -11.32 -5.74
CA GLN A 89 -0.56 -10.27 -5.29
C GLN A 89 -0.36 -10.31 -3.78
N THR A 90 -1.41 -10.52 -3.01
CA THR A 90 -1.32 -10.71 -1.54
C THR A 90 -0.36 -11.85 -1.21
N LEU A 91 -0.47 -12.99 -1.90
CA LEU A 91 0.44 -14.12 -1.71
C LEU A 91 1.89 -13.80 -2.08
N ILE A 92 2.13 -13.05 -3.16
CA ILE A 92 3.48 -12.64 -3.56
C ILE A 92 4.09 -11.71 -2.50
N ALA A 93 3.34 -10.70 -2.05
CA ALA A 93 3.79 -9.77 -1.02
C ALA A 93 4.06 -10.48 0.31
N ALA A 94 3.12 -11.32 0.77
CA ALA A 94 3.24 -12.09 2.01
C ALA A 94 4.51 -12.95 2.07
N ARG A 95 4.93 -13.53 0.94
CA ARG A 95 6.14 -14.38 0.87
C ARG A 95 7.45 -13.64 1.03
N ASN A 96 7.45 -12.34 0.78
CA ASN A 96 8.63 -11.51 0.98
C ASN A 96 8.74 -11.02 2.43
N LEU A 97 7.73 -11.27 3.27
CA LEU A 97 7.71 -10.83 4.65
C LEU A 97 8.31 -11.87 5.62
N PRO A 98 9.00 -11.42 6.69
CA PRO A 98 9.35 -12.30 7.79
C PRO A 98 8.11 -12.94 8.42
N LEU A 99 8.16 -14.24 8.70
CA LEU A 99 7.00 -15.00 9.19
C LEU A 99 6.32 -14.39 10.43
N ALA A 100 7.09 -13.88 11.38
CA ALA A 100 6.53 -13.25 12.58
C ALA A 100 5.74 -11.98 12.26
N PHE A 101 6.24 -11.17 11.32
CA PHE A 101 5.57 -9.96 10.88
C PHE A 101 4.31 -10.28 10.07
N LEU A 102 4.38 -11.29 9.21
CA LEU A 102 3.22 -11.78 8.47
C LEU A 102 2.14 -12.34 9.40
N ALA A 103 2.51 -13.03 10.48
CA ALA A 103 1.55 -13.54 11.45
C ALA A 103 0.76 -12.40 12.12
N ASP A 104 1.44 -11.32 12.52
CA ASP A 104 0.77 -10.14 13.10
C ASP A 104 -0.20 -9.49 12.08
N ILE A 105 0.18 -9.41 10.80
CA ILE A 105 -0.70 -8.90 9.73
C ILE A 105 -1.93 -9.78 9.57
N ILE A 106 -1.75 -11.11 9.49
CA ILE A 106 -2.86 -12.05 9.33
C ILE A 106 -3.85 -11.98 10.51
N ASP A 107 -3.37 -11.69 11.72
CA ASP A 107 -4.23 -11.53 12.91
C ASP A 107 -5.12 -10.27 12.83
N ASP A 108 -4.73 -9.24 12.09
CA ASP A 108 -5.48 -7.98 11.89
C ASP A 108 -6.29 -7.95 10.57
N MET A 109 -6.08 -8.90 9.65
CA MET A 109 -6.83 -9.03 8.38
C MET A 109 -8.29 -9.45 8.59
N ASP A 110 -9.14 -9.14 7.61
CA ASP A 110 -10.50 -9.65 7.56
C ASP A 110 -10.51 -11.20 7.56
N PRO A 111 -11.37 -11.87 8.37
CA PRO A 111 -11.23 -13.31 8.62
C PRO A 111 -11.32 -14.23 7.39
N ASP A 112 -12.08 -13.83 6.37
CA ASP A 112 -12.19 -14.55 5.10
C ASP A 112 -10.93 -14.36 4.24
N GLN A 113 -10.41 -13.14 4.15
CA GLN A 113 -9.18 -12.84 3.41
C GLN A 113 -7.96 -13.53 4.05
N ALA A 114 -7.88 -13.52 5.38
CA ALA A 114 -6.88 -14.26 6.14
C ALA A 114 -6.96 -15.77 5.88
N ALA A 115 -8.17 -16.34 5.84
CA ALA A 115 -8.39 -17.76 5.57
C ALA A 115 -7.95 -18.14 4.15
N ASP A 116 -8.25 -17.31 3.16
CA ASP A 116 -7.84 -17.53 1.76
C ASP A 116 -6.31 -17.46 1.61
N LEU A 117 -5.66 -16.44 2.20
CA LEU A 117 -4.20 -16.32 2.20
C LEU A 117 -3.51 -17.52 2.86
N LEU A 118 -3.99 -17.97 4.01
CA LEU A 118 -3.47 -19.18 4.69
C LEU A 118 -3.65 -20.45 3.84
N GLY A 119 -4.79 -20.57 3.17
CA GLY A 119 -5.06 -21.64 2.22
C GLY A 119 -4.06 -21.66 1.06
N ASP A 120 -3.72 -20.50 0.52
CA ASP A 120 -2.79 -20.36 -0.59
C ASP A 120 -1.32 -20.57 -0.21
N LEU A 121 -0.92 -20.12 0.97
CA LEU A 121 0.41 -20.36 1.54
C LEU A 121 0.66 -21.87 1.69
N THR A 122 -0.24 -22.56 2.37
CA THR A 122 -0.13 -24.01 2.64
C THR A 122 -0.33 -24.85 1.37
N GLY A 123 -1.26 -24.47 0.50
CA GLY A 123 -1.58 -25.21 -0.72
C GLY A 123 -0.43 -25.26 -1.73
N GLN A 124 0.38 -24.20 -1.81
CA GLN A 124 1.57 -24.19 -2.67
C GLN A 124 2.76 -24.94 -2.08
N GLU A 125 2.98 -24.87 -0.77
CA GLU A 125 4.00 -25.69 -0.08
C GLU A 125 3.74 -27.18 -0.28
N VAL A 126 2.48 -27.59 -0.18
CA VAL A 126 2.07 -28.97 -0.46
C VAL A 126 2.43 -29.34 -1.90
N ARG A 127 2.07 -28.53 -2.91
CA ARG A 127 2.39 -28.81 -4.33
C ARG A 127 3.90 -28.99 -4.60
N ASN A 128 4.75 -28.22 -3.93
CA ASN A 128 6.21 -28.32 -4.06
C ASN A 128 6.79 -29.58 -3.42
N THR A 129 6.06 -30.24 -2.52
CA THR A 129 6.51 -31.45 -1.82
C THR A 129 6.14 -32.75 -2.55
N ILE A 130 5.17 -32.70 -3.48
CA ILE A 130 4.66 -33.85 -4.25
C ILE A 130 5.01 -33.80 -5.75
N SER A 131 5.87 -32.87 -6.18
CA SER A 131 6.41 -32.79 -7.55
C SER A 131 7.87 -33.22 -7.59
#